data_AF-A0KYT6-F1
#
_entry.id   AF-A0KYT6-F1
#
_cell.length_a   1.000
_cell.length_b   1.000
_cell.length_c   1.000
_cell.angle_alpha   90.00
_cell.angle_beta   90.00
_cell.angle_gamma   90.00
#
_symmetry.space_group_name_H-M   'P 1'
#
loop_
_entity.id
_entity.type
_entity.pdbx_description
1 polymer ?
#
loop_
_entity_poly.entity_id
_entity_poly.type
_entity_poly.pdbx_seq_one_letter_code
_entity_poly.pdbx_strand_id
1 'polypeptide(L)'
;MLIIRLVLIVSALLVVVYPVWGLIYPTSYLPELVEVYPHAEGASVDQVKKAALILWLSNIILSLSLFLLALFIKKPQNYKLAKLSAIALIGYPIMLTIVEVLSSSVLYSHLDKAPVAVEFSAIKGFYIIFGLALIGVYKSQRELNKPIQ
;
A
#
# COMPACT_ATOMS: atom_id res chain seq x y z
N MET A 1 -15.65 -3.00 19.00
CA MET A 1 -14.80 -3.54 17.91
C MET A 1 -15.40 -3.43 16.51
N LEU A 2 -16.74 -3.35 16.34
CA LEU A 2 -17.36 -3.24 15.00
C LEU A 2 -16.89 -2.00 14.22
N ILE A 3 -16.84 -0.84 14.87
CA ILE A 3 -16.43 0.44 14.26
C ILE A 3 -15.02 0.33 13.64
N ILE A 4 -14.04 -0.18 14.40
CA ILE A 4 -12.66 -0.37 13.92
C ILE A 4 -12.63 -1.25 12.67
N ARG A 5 -13.40 -2.34 12.64
CA ARG A 5 -13.48 -3.21 11.47
C ARG A 5 -14.09 -2.51 10.26
N LEU A 6 -15.12 -1.70 10.46
CA LEU A 6 -15.73 -0.92 9.38
C LEU A 6 -14.75 0.11 8.82
N VAL A 7 -14.04 0.83 9.70
CA VAL A 7 -13.00 1.78 9.29
C VAL A 7 -11.96 1.07 8.43
N LEU A 8 -11.43 -0.07 8.89
CA LEU A 8 -10.44 -0.84 8.12
C LEU A 8 -10.95 -1.31 6.76
N ILE A 9 -12.19 -1.80 6.69
CA ILE A 9 -12.79 -2.27 5.43
C ILE A 9 -13.02 -1.09 4.47
N VAL A 10 -13.56 0.02 4.96
CA VAL A 10 -13.79 1.22 4.14
C VAL A 10 -12.45 1.79 3.66
N SER A 11 -11.45 1.91 4.53
CA SER A 11 -10.10 2.31 4.12
C SER A 11 -9.50 1.38 3.08
N ALA A 12 -9.64 0.05 3.24
CA ALA A 12 -9.17 -0.92 2.26
C ALA A 12 -9.82 -0.71 0.88
N LEU A 13 -11.12 -0.42 0.84
CA LEU A 13 -11.85 -0.14 -0.40
C LEU A 13 -11.39 1.18 -1.03
N LEU A 14 -11.31 2.25 -0.24
CA LEU A 14 -10.89 3.57 -0.73
C LEU A 14 -9.47 3.52 -1.33
N VAL A 15 -8.53 2.85 -0.65
CA VAL A 15 -7.15 2.69 -1.12
C VAL A 15 -7.07 1.96 -2.46
N VAL A 16 -7.90 0.93 -2.69
CA VAL A 16 -7.92 0.18 -3.96
C VAL A 16 -8.63 0.97 -5.06
N VAL A 17 -9.68 1.70 -4.72
CA VAL A 17 -10.46 2.46 -5.71
C VAL A 17 -9.73 3.73 -6.14
N TYR A 18 -8.90 4.32 -5.28
CA TYR A 18 -8.25 5.60 -5.56
C TYR A 18 -7.49 5.65 -6.90
N PRO A 19 -6.61 4.68 -7.24
CA PRO A 19 -5.90 4.71 -8.51
C PRO A 19 -6.80 4.45 -9.73
N VAL A 20 -7.99 3.89 -9.55
CA VAL A 20 -8.98 3.70 -10.63
C VAL A 20 -9.43 5.04 -11.19
N TRP A 21 -9.42 6.11 -10.37
CA TRP A 21 -9.68 7.46 -10.84
C TRP A 21 -8.72 7.88 -11.97
N GLY A 22 -7.43 7.56 -11.86
CA GLY A 22 -6.44 7.81 -12.91
C GLY A 22 -6.62 7.00 -14.19
N LEU A 23 -7.35 5.88 -14.12
CA LEU A 23 -7.69 5.08 -15.30
C LEU A 23 -8.90 5.65 -16.06
N ILE A 24 -9.89 6.15 -15.32
CA ILE A 24 -11.15 6.66 -15.88
C ILE A 24 -11.01 8.13 -16.30
N TYR A 25 -10.43 8.96 -15.44
CA TYR A 25 -10.26 10.40 -15.62
C TYR A 25 -8.78 10.83 -15.44
N PRO A 26 -7.90 10.43 -16.35
CA PRO A 26 -6.46 10.66 -16.25
C PRO A 26 -6.09 12.15 -16.18
N THR A 27 -6.80 13.02 -16.90
CA THR A 27 -6.53 14.47 -16.88
C THR A 27 -6.79 15.10 -15.51
N SER A 28 -7.83 14.66 -14.80
CA SER A 28 -8.10 15.14 -13.44
C SER A 28 -7.23 14.49 -12.37
N TYR A 29 -6.61 13.35 -12.66
CA TYR A 29 -5.71 12.64 -11.75
C TYR A 29 -4.25 13.09 -11.89
N LEU A 30 -3.87 13.74 -12.99
CA LEU A 30 -2.52 14.26 -13.19
C LEU A 30 -2.06 15.21 -12.07
N PRO A 31 -2.87 16.15 -11.54
CA PRO A 31 -2.45 17.00 -10.42
C PRO A 31 -2.00 16.21 -9.19
N GLU A 32 -2.73 15.15 -8.83
CA GLU A 32 -2.38 14.24 -7.73
C GLU A 32 -1.02 13.56 -7.95
N LEU A 33 -0.75 13.17 -9.21
CA LEU A 33 0.55 12.63 -9.57
C LEU A 33 1.65 13.67 -9.50
N VAL A 34 1.39 14.92 -9.88
CA VAL A 34 2.40 16.00 -9.87
C VAL A 34 2.82 16.36 -8.44
N GLU A 35 1.95 16.24 -7.44
CA GLU A 35 2.31 16.43 -6.03
C GLU A 35 3.42 15.47 -5.56
N VAL A 36 3.41 14.24 -6.08
CA VAL A 36 4.39 13.19 -5.75
C VAL A 36 5.54 13.15 -6.77
N TYR A 37 5.24 13.49 -8.02
CA TYR A 37 6.14 13.47 -9.17
C TYR A 37 6.17 14.86 -9.83
N PRO A 38 6.91 15.84 -9.29
CA PRO A 38 6.85 17.22 -9.75
C PRO A 38 7.19 17.42 -11.23
N HIS A 39 7.96 16.52 -11.83
CA HIS A 39 8.35 16.58 -13.24
C HIS A 39 7.37 15.82 -14.17
N ALA A 40 6.19 15.44 -13.66
CA ALA A 40 5.16 14.79 -14.45
C ALA A 40 4.28 15.78 -15.22
N GLU A 41 4.48 17.10 -15.04
CA GLU A 41 3.83 18.12 -15.85
C GLU A 41 4.11 17.86 -17.35
N GLY A 42 3.05 17.79 -18.16
CA GLY A 42 3.16 17.42 -19.57
C GLY A 42 3.09 15.93 -19.87
N ALA A 43 2.94 15.06 -18.85
CA ALA A 43 2.68 13.64 -19.08
C ALA A 43 1.38 13.43 -19.88
N SER A 44 1.47 12.60 -20.92
CA SER A 44 0.34 12.19 -21.73
C SER A 44 -0.68 11.37 -20.94
N VAL A 45 -1.91 11.32 -21.47
CA VAL A 45 -3.00 10.49 -20.94
C VAL A 45 -2.57 9.03 -20.74
N ASP A 46 -1.82 8.47 -21.68
CA ASP A 46 -1.37 7.08 -21.61
C ASP A 46 -0.31 6.87 -20.51
N GLN A 47 0.57 7.84 -20.30
CA GLN A 47 1.53 7.80 -19.19
C GLN A 47 0.81 7.83 -17.84
N VAL A 48 -0.19 8.70 -17.70
CA VAL A 48 -1.01 8.79 -16.46
C VAL A 48 -1.74 7.48 -16.19
N LYS A 49 -2.39 6.88 -17.19
CA LYS A 49 -3.08 5.59 -17.03
C LYS A 49 -2.12 4.48 -16.62
N LYS A 50 -0.94 4.41 -17.23
CA LYS A 50 0.10 3.42 -16.87
C LYS A 50 0.59 3.64 -15.45
N ALA A 51 0.90 4.87 -15.06
CA ALA A 51 1.31 5.20 -13.70
C ALA A 51 0.23 4.85 -12.67
N ALA A 52 -1.04 5.16 -12.95
CA ALA A 52 -2.17 4.79 -12.10
C ALA A 52 -2.28 3.26 -11.93
N LEU A 53 -2.08 2.48 -13.00
CA LEU A 53 -2.08 1.02 -12.95
C LEU A 53 -0.91 0.47 -12.13
N ILE A 54 0.28 1.08 -12.25
CA ILE A 54 1.46 0.70 -11.47
C ILE A 54 1.23 1.02 -9.97
N LEU A 55 0.74 2.22 -9.65
CA LEU A 55 0.38 2.63 -8.29
C LEU A 55 -0.70 1.74 -7.66
N TRP A 56 -1.55 1.14 -8.49
CA TRP A 56 -2.57 0.23 -8.00
C TRP A 56 -1.98 -1.01 -7.31
N LEU A 57 -0.81 -1.49 -7.76
CA LEU A 57 -0.17 -2.69 -7.22
C LEU A 57 0.19 -2.55 -5.74
N SER A 58 0.80 -1.43 -5.33
CA SER A 58 1.14 -1.19 -3.92
C SER A 58 -0.12 -0.98 -3.06
N ASN A 59 -1.13 -0.30 -3.61
CA ASN A 59 -2.41 -0.07 -2.94
C ASN A 59 -3.19 -1.37 -2.69
N ILE A 60 -3.14 -2.35 -3.62
CA ILE A 60 -3.72 -3.68 -3.40
C ILE A 60 -3.07 -4.38 -2.21
N ILE A 61 -1.76 -4.28 -2.04
CA ILE A 61 -1.05 -4.90 -0.90
C ILE A 61 -1.47 -4.25 0.43
N LEU A 62 -1.52 -2.91 0.47
CA LEU A 62 -1.95 -2.20 1.68
C LEU A 62 -3.40 -2.54 2.03
N SER A 63 -4.29 -2.51 1.04
CA SER A 63 -5.71 -2.86 1.20
C SER A 63 -5.91 -4.30 1.67
N LEU A 64 -5.17 -5.26 1.09
CA LEU A 64 -5.18 -6.65 1.54
C LEU A 64 -4.80 -6.73 3.02
N SER A 65 -3.80 -5.97 3.46
CA SER A 65 -3.44 -5.95 4.87
C SER A 65 -4.56 -5.43 5.77
N LEU A 66 -5.17 -4.30 5.42
CA LEU A 66 -6.27 -3.68 6.18
C LEU A 66 -7.46 -4.65 6.27
N PHE A 67 -7.79 -5.32 5.16
CA PHE A 67 -8.85 -6.31 5.11
C PHE A 67 -8.54 -7.54 5.99
N LEU A 68 -7.33 -8.08 5.91
CA LEU A 68 -6.89 -9.20 6.75
C LEU A 68 -6.91 -8.84 8.23
N LEU A 69 -6.52 -7.61 8.58
CA LEU A 69 -6.60 -7.12 9.96
C LEU A 69 -8.06 -7.01 10.43
N ALA A 70 -8.96 -6.51 9.58
CA ALA A 70 -10.40 -6.47 9.90
C ALA A 70 -11.00 -7.86 10.11
N LEU A 71 -10.55 -8.86 9.33
CA LEU A 71 -10.93 -10.26 9.50
C LEU A 71 -10.34 -10.87 10.78
N PHE A 72 -9.10 -10.53 11.12
CA PHE A 72 -8.50 -10.94 12.39
C PHE A 72 -9.29 -10.40 13.59
N ILE A 73 -9.65 -9.11 13.59
CA ILE A 73 -10.48 -8.51 14.66
C ILE A 73 -11.87 -9.19 14.74
N LYS A 74 -12.42 -9.67 13.61
CA LYS A 74 -13.66 -10.46 13.61
C LYS A 74 -13.49 -11.84 14.26
N LYS A 75 -12.34 -12.49 14.05
CA LYS A 75 -12.04 -13.87 14.48
C LYS A 75 -10.63 -13.92 15.10
N PRO A 76 -10.46 -13.41 16.33
CA PRO A 76 -9.14 -13.22 16.94
C PRO A 76 -8.42 -14.54 17.22
N GLN A 77 -9.10 -15.69 17.26
CA GLN A 77 -8.46 -17.00 17.41
C GLN A 77 -7.64 -17.40 16.17
N ASN A 78 -7.90 -16.79 15.00
CA ASN A 78 -7.17 -17.09 13.78
C ASN A 78 -5.95 -16.17 13.62
N TYR A 79 -4.92 -16.42 14.42
CA TYR A 79 -3.69 -15.61 14.44
C TYR A 79 -2.94 -15.60 13.09
N LYS A 80 -3.19 -16.58 12.21
CA LYS A 80 -2.63 -16.59 10.85
C LYS A 80 -3.04 -15.35 10.05
N LEU A 81 -4.23 -14.80 10.29
CA LEU A 81 -4.70 -13.56 9.64
C LEU A 81 -3.86 -12.35 10.06
N ALA A 82 -3.54 -12.22 11.35
CA ALA A 82 -2.64 -11.17 11.85
C ALA A 82 -1.23 -11.33 11.24
N LYS A 83 -0.71 -12.56 11.13
CA LYS A 83 0.57 -12.82 10.46
C LYS A 83 0.56 -12.41 8.99
N LEU A 84 -0.48 -12.76 8.23
CA LEU A 84 -0.59 -12.39 6.82
C LEU A 84 -0.72 -10.89 6.63
N SER A 85 -1.54 -10.22 7.46
CA SER A 85 -1.63 -8.75 7.51
C SER A 85 -0.27 -8.12 7.77
N ALA A 86 0.48 -8.64 8.73
CA ALA A 86 1.81 -8.16 9.06
C ALA A 86 2.81 -8.29 7.91
N ILE A 87 2.83 -9.44 7.24
CA ILE A 87 3.68 -9.67 6.06
C ILE A 87 3.32 -8.67 4.95
N ALA A 88 2.03 -8.44 4.72
CA ALA A 88 1.59 -7.45 3.74
C ALA A 88 2.02 -6.02 4.11
N LEU A 89 1.97 -5.61 5.40
CA LEU A 89 2.45 -4.29 5.84
C LEU A 89 3.95 -4.12 5.68
N ILE A 90 4.73 -5.16 5.95
CA ILE A 90 6.19 -5.12 5.76
C ILE A 90 6.53 -5.11 4.27
N GLY A 91 5.78 -5.86 3.45
CA GLY A 91 5.96 -5.91 2.00
C GLY A 91 5.52 -4.63 1.30
N TYR A 92 4.56 -3.89 1.85
CA TYR A 92 4.01 -2.68 1.22
C TYR A 92 5.08 -1.62 0.90
N PRO A 93 5.95 -1.19 1.84
CA PRO A 93 7.01 -0.21 1.55
C PRO A 93 8.03 -0.66 0.49
N ILE A 94 8.30 -1.97 0.43
CA ILE A 94 9.19 -2.55 -0.58
C ILE A 94 8.52 -2.44 -1.95
N MET A 95 7.26 -2.85 -2.04
CA MET A 95 6.49 -2.73 -3.28
C MET A 95 6.28 -1.27 -3.69
N LEU A 96 6.01 -0.39 -2.73
CA LEU A 96 5.85 1.04 -2.97
C LEU A 96 7.11 1.64 -3.59
N THR A 97 8.29 1.25 -3.10
CA THR A 97 9.57 1.71 -3.68
C THR A 97 9.76 1.24 -5.12
N ILE A 98 9.40 0.00 -5.43
CA ILE A 98 9.42 -0.52 -6.81
C ILE A 98 8.44 0.27 -7.69
N VAL A 99 7.21 0.46 -7.19
CA VAL A 99 6.14 1.21 -7.85
C VAL A 99 6.55 2.66 -8.11
N GLU A 100 7.24 3.31 -7.17
CA GLU A 100 7.73 4.68 -7.34
C GLU A 100 8.72 4.81 -8.49
N VAL A 101 9.70 3.90 -8.56
CA VAL A 101 10.70 3.87 -9.63
C VAL A 101 10.05 3.61 -10.99
N LEU A 102 9.12 2.66 -11.06
CA LEU A 102 8.41 2.34 -12.30
C LEU A 102 7.50 3.49 -12.73
N SER A 103 6.78 4.10 -11.80
CA SER A 103 5.88 5.23 -12.08
C SER A 103 6.66 6.46 -12.52
N SER A 104 7.79 6.78 -11.87
CA SER A 104 8.66 7.88 -12.30
C SER A 104 9.23 7.63 -13.69
N SER A 105 9.66 6.40 -13.99
CA SER A 105 10.18 6.04 -15.31
C SER A 105 9.13 6.24 -16.42
N VAL A 106 7.87 5.92 -16.14
CA VAL A 106 6.76 6.13 -17.10
C VAL A 106 6.42 7.61 -17.24
N LEU A 107 6.24 8.32 -16.13
CA LEU A 107 5.81 9.71 -16.12
C LEU A 107 6.88 10.64 -16.73
N TYR A 108 8.15 10.38 -16.44
CA TYR A 108 9.27 11.21 -16.90
C TYR A 108 9.84 10.77 -18.25
N SER A 109 9.23 9.79 -18.94
CA SER A 109 9.75 9.29 -20.21
C SER A 109 9.71 10.33 -21.36
N HIS A 110 9.07 11.48 -21.13
CA HIS A 110 9.04 12.61 -22.06
C HIS A 110 10.21 13.60 -21.83
N LEU A 111 11.02 13.40 -20.80
CA LEU A 111 12.16 14.25 -20.44
C LEU A 111 13.47 13.65 -20.97
N ASP A 112 14.37 14.50 -21.47
CA ASP A 112 15.70 14.08 -21.92
C ASP A 112 16.58 13.52 -20.79
N LYS A 113 16.31 13.93 -19.54
CA LYS A 113 16.94 13.42 -18.32
C LYS A 113 15.89 13.18 -17.27
N ALA A 114 15.45 11.93 -17.10
CA ALA A 114 14.51 11.56 -16.07
C ALA A 114 15.20 11.46 -14.70
N PRO A 115 14.85 12.31 -13.70
CA PRO A 115 15.37 12.15 -12.35
C PRO A 115 14.69 10.94 -11.70
N VAL A 116 15.47 9.92 -11.36
CA VAL A 116 14.99 8.80 -10.53
C VAL A 116 15.52 9.00 -9.13
N ALA A 117 14.63 9.30 -8.19
CA ALA A 117 14.95 9.41 -6.78
C ALA A 117 14.23 8.29 -6.02
N VAL A 118 14.98 7.55 -5.21
CA VAL A 118 14.43 6.58 -4.27
C VAL A 118 14.42 7.23 -2.89
N GLU A 119 13.24 7.49 -2.35
CA GLU A 119 13.09 8.06 -1.02
C GLU A 119 12.80 6.96 0.01
N PHE A 120 13.52 6.98 1.13
CA PHE A 120 13.09 6.25 2.32
C PHE A 120 12.45 7.22 3.31
N SER A 121 11.12 7.17 3.42
CA SER A 121 10.34 8.10 4.23
C SER A 121 9.93 7.51 5.58
N ALA A 122 9.57 8.37 6.53
CA ALA A 122 9.03 7.96 7.83
C ALA A 122 7.76 7.09 7.68
N ILE A 123 6.96 7.33 6.62
CA ILE A 123 5.75 6.55 6.31
C ILE A 123 6.12 5.09 5.99
N LYS A 124 7.17 4.87 5.18
CA LYS A 124 7.67 3.52 4.88
C LYS A 124 8.13 2.81 6.15
N GLY A 125 8.87 3.50 7.02
CA GLY A 125 9.28 2.99 8.33
C GLY A 125 8.09 2.64 9.25
N PHE A 126 7.06 3.50 9.28
CA PHE A 126 5.85 3.30 10.07
C PHE A 126 5.14 1.99 9.74
N TYR A 127 4.94 1.69 8.45
CA TYR A 127 4.30 0.44 8.03
C TYR A 127 5.13 -0.80 8.40
N ILE A 128 6.46 -0.73 8.30
CA ILE A 128 7.35 -1.82 8.75
C ILE A 128 7.18 -2.06 10.24
N ILE A 129 7.24 -1.00 11.06
CA ILE A 129 7.11 -1.11 12.52
C ILE A 129 5.75 -1.69 12.91
N PHE A 130 4.66 -1.24 12.29
CA PHE A 130 3.32 -1.80 12.54
C PHE A 130 3.22 -3.27 12.16
N GLY A 131 3.82 -3.67 11.03
CA GLY A 131 3.92 -5.08 10.65
C GLY A 131 4.70 -5.90 11.69
N LEU A 132 5.85 -5.40 12.15
CA LEU A 132 6.65 -6.07 13.18
C LEU A 132 5.88 -6.21 14.51
N ALA A 133 5.14 -5.17 14.92
CA ALA A 133 4.27 -5.22 16.09
C ALA A 133 3.20 -6.32 15.98
N LEU A 134 2.55 -6.43 14.82
CA LEU A 134 1.58 -7.51 14.56
C LEU A 134 2.22 -8.91 14.54
N ILE A 135 3.47 -9.04 14.08
CA ILE A 135 4.23 -10.29 14.23
C ILE A 135 4.44 -10.62 15.71
N GLY A 136 4.76 -9.61 16.53
CA GLY A 136 4.87 -9.75 17.99
C GLY A 136 3.59 -10.29 18.62
N VAL A 137 2.43 -9.72 18.25
CA VAL A 137 1.12 -10.21 18.67
C VAL A 137 0.90 -11.66 18.25
N TYR A 138 1.16 -12.00 16.99
CA TYR A 138 1.05 -13.38 16.50
C TYR A 138 1.92 -14.37 17.29
N LYS A 139 3.19 -14.02 17.53
CA LYS A 139 4.14 -14.88 18.27
C LYS A 139 3.70 -15.09 19.71
N SER A 140 3.38 -14.00 20.43
CA SER A 140 2.92 -14.05 21.82
C SER A 140 1.67 -14.94 21.97
N GLN A 141 0.67 -14.76 21.11
CA GLN A 141 -0.55 -15.55 21.17
C GLN A 141 -0.34 -17.02 20.78
N ARG A 142 0.58 -17.31 19.86
CA ARG A 142 0.93 -18.69 19.49
C ARG A 142 1.62 -19.42 20.64
N GLU A 143 2.49 -18.74 21.38
CA GLU A 143 3.22 -19.33 22.51
C GLU A 143 2.31 -19.63 23.70
N LEU A 144 1.35 -18.77 23.99
CA LEU A 144 0.33 -18.98 25.03
C LEU A 144 -0.59 -20.18 24.75
N ASN A 145 -0.79 -20.52 23.47
CA ASN A 145 -1.66 -21.63 23.05
C ASN A 145 -0.90 -22.94 22.81
N LYS A 146 0.39 -23.02 23.15
CA LYS A 146 1.11 -24.31 23.17
C LYS A 146 0.65 -25.12 24.38
N PRO A 147 0.33 -26.43 24.24
CA PRO A 147 0.11 -27.27 25.39
C PRO A 147 1.39 -27.27 26.26
N ILE A 148 1.21 -27.10 27.57
CA ILE A 148 2.29 -27.24 28.55
C ILE A 148 2.79 -28.68 28.41
N GLN A 149 4.05 -28.84 28.00
CA GLN A 149 4.73 -30.13 27.99
C GLN A 149 5.21 -30.49 29.38
#